data_AF-A0A3M1LKA5-F1
#
_entry.id   AF-A0A3M1LKA5-F1
#
_cell.length_a   1.000
_cell.length_b   1.000
_cell.length_c   1.000
_cell.angle_alpha   90.00
_cell.angle_beta   90.00
_cell.angle_gamma   90.00
#
_symmetry.space_group_name_H-M   'P 1'
#
loop_
_entity.id
_entity.type
_entity.pdbx_description
1 polymer ?
#
loop_
_entity_poly.entity_id
_entity_poly.type
_entity_poly.pdbx_seq_one_letter_code
_entity_poly.pdbx_strand_id
1 'polypeptide(L)'
;MPLKVLPLIRLLLPALLPLALGAQTTWTGAVDNDWFNPANWSNGLPAPGNPADIPAGSPDLVLSADLNLDFRVENHGGLDVFLQGYRLDLPDSLLNFGTLNIREAGTARLFGTFLNEGLLLIHPCATFEAHDGSTYLEGPGGSVINGGILYVLGDSDLSMDSGAGIQLSDLAEHPKPTARCRDTLFLPLLQPGNFQALTLDDVDAGSDAPYCYLTGRELSQSFFGCE
;
A
#
# COMPACT_ATOMS: atom_id res chain seq x y z
N MET A 1 35.96 70.54 -0.86
CA MET A 1 34.63 70.06 -1.32
C MET A 1 34.57 68.56 -1.10
N PRO A 2 33.74 68.01 -0.19
CA PRO A 2 33.67 66.57 0.00
C PRO A 2 32.70 65.93 -1.00
N LEU A 3 33.18 64.87 -1.65
CA LEU A 3 32.45 64.05 -2.62
C LEU A 3 31.42 63.20 -1.87
N LYS A 4 30.12 63.38 -2.16
CA LYS A 4 29.04 62.54 -1.63
C LYS A 4 29.03 61.20 -2.38
N VAL A 5 29.31 60.11 -1.68
CA VAL A 5 29.16 58.74 -2.19
C VAL A 5 27.67 58.39 -2.16
N LEU A 6 27.07 58.17 -3.32
CA LEU A 6 25.69 57.70 -3.47
C LEU A 6 25.67 56.17 -3.27
N PRO A 7 24.79 55.58 -2.44
CA PRO A 7 24.70 54.13 -2.33
C PRO A 7 23.97 53.59 -3.57
N LEU A 8 24.64 52.67 -4.26
CA LEU A 8 24.08 51.86 -5.34
C LEU A 8 22.99 50.95 -4.74
N ILE A 9 21.73 51.35 -4.83
CA ILE A 9 20.60 50.45 -4.57
C ILE A 9 20.63 49.37 -5.66
N ARG A 10 21.21 48.21 -5.34
CA ARG A 10 21.01 46.99 -6.12
C ARG A 10 19.54 46.60 -5.98
N LEU A 11 18.76 46.88 -7.03
CA LEU A 11 17.44 46.31 -7.21
C LEU A 11 17.61 44.78 -7.23
N LEU A 12 17.31 44.13 -6.12
CA LEU A 12 17.25 42.67 -6.02
C LEU A 12 15.98 42.25 -6.77
N LEU A 13 16.13 41.96 -8.06
CA LEU A 13 15.07 41.36 -8.87
C LEU A 13 14.75 39.99 -8.25
N PRO A 14 13.54 39.72 -7.74
CA PRO A 14 13.20 38.37 -7.33
C PRO A 14 13.25 37.52 -8.60
N ALA A 15 14.17 36.56 -8.63
CA ALA A 15 14.12 35.50 -9.61
C ALA A 15 12.79 34.78 -9.41
N LEU A 16 11.82 35.09 -10.26
CA LEU A 16 10.56 34.39 -10.33
C LEU A 16 10.91 32.98 -10.84
N LEU A 17 11.24 32.06 -9.92
CA LEU A 17 11.39 30.66 -10.27
C LEU A 17 10.06 30.24 -10.91
N PRO A 18 10.06 29.72 -12.14
CA PRO A 18 8.86 29.13 -12.70
C PRO A 18 8.49 27.94 -11.82
N LEU A 19 7.39 28.07 -11.07
CA LEU A 19 6.69 26.93 -10.51
C LEU A 19 6.24 26.11 -11.72
N ALA A 20 6.87 24.97 -11.94
CA ALA A 20 6.35 23.98 -12.87
C ALA A 20 5.00 23.52 -12.30
N LEU A 21 3.91 24.11 -12.80
CA LEU A 21 2.57 23.55 -12.66
C LEU A 21 2.59 22.26 -13.48
N GLY A 22 2.93 21.14 -12.83
CA GLY A 22 2.60 19.83 -13.37
C GLY A 22 1.09 19.77 -13.56
N ALA A 23 0.66 19.24 -14.70
CA ALA A 23 -0.74 18.84 -14.82
C ALA A 23 -1.00 17.78 -13.73
N GLN A 24 -2.13 17.79 -13.05
CA GLN A 24 -2.51 16.70 -12.15
C GLN A 24 -3.61 15.91 -12.84
N THR A 25 -3.61 14.59 -12.67
CA THR A 25 -4.69 13.73 -13.15
C THR A 25 -5.35 13.04 -11.97
N THR A 26 -6.67 13.00 -12.00
CA THR A 26 -7.49 12.54 -10.88
C THR A 26 -8.11 11.19 -11.23
N TRP A 27 -8.00 10.23 -10.33
CA TRP A 27 -8.69 8.96 -10.44
C TRP A 27 -10.19 9.18 -10.34
N THR A 28 -10.93 8.67 -11.33
CA THR A 28 -12.39 8.75 -11.40
C THR A 28 -13.05 7.39 -11.35
N GLY A 29 -12.35 6.34 -11.77
CA GLY A 29 -12.90 4.98 -11.94
C GLY A 29 -14.21 4.96 -12.74
N ALA A 30 -14.35 5.86 -13.71
CA ALA A 30 -15.61 6.11 -14.40
C ALA A 30 -16.03 4.98 -15.36
N VAL A 31 -15.07 4.21 -15.86
CA VAL A 31 -15.31 3.11 -16.81
C VAL A 31 -15.22 1.76 -16.11
N ASP A 32 -14.14 1.54 -15.38
CA ASP A 32 -13.88 0.34 -14.59
C ASP A 32 -12.86 0.65 -13.48
N ASN A 33 -12.32 -0.39 -12.83
CA ASN A 33 -11.37 -0.24 -11.74
C ASN A 33 -9.90 -0.42 -12.18
N ASP A 34 -9.61 -0.60 -13.49
CA ASP A 34 -8.24 -0.82 -13.96
C ASP A 34 -7.44 0.49 -13.94
N TRP A 35 -6.34 0.53 -13.17
CA TRP A 35 -5.40 1.67 -13.12
C TRP A 35 -4.94 2.09 -14.52
N PHE A 36 -4.70 1.12 -15.41
CA PHE A 36 -4.11 1.35 -16.73
C PHE A 36 -5.11 1.81 -17.79
N ASN A 37 -6.41 1.86 -17.46
CA ASN A 37 -7.40 2.39 -18.38
C ASN A 37 -7.40 3.93 -18.32
N PRO A 38 -6.94 4.63 -19.38
CA PRO A 38 -6.85 6.09 -19.39
C PRO A 38 -8.20 6.79 -19.22
N ALA A 39 -9.32 6.11 -19.53
CA ALA A 39 -10.65 6.65 -19.37
C ALA A 39 -11.12 6.73 -17.90
N ASN A 40 -10.41 6.07 -16.98
CA ASN A 40 -10.62 6.22 -15.54
C ASN A 40 -9.90 7.44 -14.95
N TRP A 41 -9.18 8.22 -15.77
CA TRP A 41 -8.41 9.37 -15.31
C TRP A 41 -8.90 10.66 -15.95
N SER A 42 -9.00 11.73 -15.16
CA SER A 42 -9.53 13.03 -15.61
C SER A 42 -8.66 13.71 -16.69
N ASN A 43 -7.37 13.39 -16.72
CA ASN A 43 -6.41 13.99 -17.65
C ASN A 43 -5.39 12.96 -18.16
N GLY A 44 -5.87 11.76 -18.51
CA GLY A 44 -5.03 10.65 -18.97
C GLY A 44 -4.21 10.02 -17.85
N LEU A 45 -3.41 9.00 -18.20
CA LEU A 45 -2.65 8.24 -17.21
C LEU A 45 -1.62 9.11 -16.46
N PRO A 46 -1.44 8.87 -15.15
CA PRO A 46 -0.35 9.46 -14.39
C PRO A 46 1.02 9.12 -14.98
N ALA A 47 1.95 10.06 -14.88
CA ALA A 47 3.31 9.94 -15.37
C ALA A 47 4.21 11.00 -14.70
N PRO A 48 5.54 10.97 -14.87
CA PRO A 48 6.40 12.07 -14.45
C PRO A 48 5.94 13.41 -15.07
N GLY A 49 5.67 14.40 -14.21
CA GLY A 49 5.08 15.69 -14.61
C GLY A 49 3.56 15.72 -14.74
N ASN A 50 2.90 14.56 -14.56
CA ASN A 50 1.46 14.37 -14.45
C ASN A 50 1.09 13.55 -13.18
N PRO A 51 1.29 14.08 -11.95
CA PRO A 51 0.98 13.37 -10.70
C PRO A 51 -0.44 12.83 -10.61
N ALA A 52 -0.59 11.72 -9.89
CA ALA A 52 -1.88 11.11 -9.60
C ALA A 52 -2.50 11.70 -8.33
N ASP A 53 -3.78 12.03 -8.41
CA ASP A 53 -4.65 12.36 -7.28
C ASP A 53 -5.74 11.30 -7.14
N ILE A 54 -5.92 10.75 -5.94
CA ILE A 54 -6.97 9.77 -5.65
C ILE A 54 -7.88 10.38 -4.58
N PRO A 55 -9.02 10.99 -4.96
CA PRO A 55 -9.90 11.65 -4.03
C PRO A 55 -10.55 10.70 -3.01
N ALA A 56 -10.96 11.24 -1.87
CA ALA A 56 -11.81 10.54 -0.94
C ALA A 56 -13.13 10.08 -1.61
N GLY A 57 -13.57 8.86 -1.32
CA GLY A 57 -14.79 8.29 -1.90
C GLY A 57 -14.64 7.79 -3.34
N SER A 58 -13.41 7.74 -3.88
CA SER A 58 -13.13 7.08 -5.15
C SER A 58 -13.44 5.57 -5.08
N PRO A 59 -13.83 4.95 -6.21
CA PRO A 59 -13.97 3.50 -6.29
C PRO A 59 -12.62 2.79 -6.16
N ASP A 60 -12.68 1.52 -5.75
CA ASP A 60 -11.51 0.64 -5.62
C ASP A 60 -10.71 0.58 -6.93
N LEU A 61 -9.41 0.31 -6.79
CA LEU A 61 -8.48 0.23 -7.89
C LEU A 61 -7.96 -1.20 -8.08
N VAL A 62 -7.65 -1.59 -9.30
CA VAL A 62 -7.11 -2.92 -9.64
C VAL A 62 -5.90 -2.75 -10.55
N LEU A 63 -4.84 -3.51 -10.29
CA LEU A 63 -3.69 -3.61 -11.20
C LEU A 63 -3.90 -4.77 -12.17
N SER A 64 -3.84 -4.47 -13.47
CA SER A 64 -3.87 -5.49 -14.53
C SER A 64 -2.48 -5.84 -15.08
N ALA A 65 -1.44 -5.18 -14.57
CA ALA A 65 -0.03 -5.35 -14.92
C ALA A 65 0.88 -4.77 -13.81
N ASP A 66 2.19 -5.03 -13.90
CA ASP A 66 3.19 -4.40 -13.03
C ASP A 66 3.14 -2.87 -13.15
N LEU A 67 3.13 -2.18 -12.01
CA LEU A 67 3.05 -0.72 -11.92
C LEU A 67 4.30 -0.16 -11.25
N ASN A 68 4.93 0.82 -11.88
CA ASN A 68 6.04 1.58 -11.33
C ASN A 68 5.60 3.04 -11.15
N LEU A 69 5.51 3.49 -9.90
CA LEU A 69 5.12 4.85 -9.53
C LEU A 69 6.36 5.74 -9.41
N ASP A 70 7.00 6.04 -10.55
CA ASP A 70 8.11 7.01 -10.66
C ASP A 70 7.66 8.47 -10.74
N PHE A 71 6.52 8.73 -10.13
CA PHE A 71 5.87 10.02 -10.03
C PHE A 71 5.12 10.10 -8.70
N ARG A 72 4.83 11.34 -8.29
CA ARG A 72 4.05 11.60 -7.08
C ARG A 72 2.64 11.05 -7.19
N VAL A 73 2.20 10.37 -6.13
CA VAL A 73 0.82 9.93 -5.90
C VAL A 73 0.32 10.50 -4.58
N GLU A 74 -0.83 11.16 -4.61
CA GLU A 74 -1.53 11.64 -3.42
C GLU A 74 -2.84 10.84 -3.26
N ASN A 75 -2.92 10.05 -2.19
CA ASN A 75 -4.10 9.26 -1.87
C ASN A 75 -4.89 9.88 -0.72
N HIS A 76 -6.11 10.31 -1.01
CA HIS A 76 -7.11 10.73 -0.04
C HIS A 76 -8.26 9.73 0.11
N GLY A 77 -8.27 8.66 -0.70
CA GLY A 77 -9.31 7.63 -0.75
C GLY A 77 -8.90 6.28 -0.17
N GLY A 78 -9.71 5.26 -0.44
CA GLY A 78 -9.36 3.86 -0.23
C GLY A 78 -8.65 3.33 -1.47
N LEU A 79 -7.31 3.31 -1.43
CA LEU A 79 -6.50 2.70 -2.45
C LEU A 79 -6.32 1.22 -2.10
N ASP A 80 -7.25 0.40 -2.56
CA ASP A 80 -7.04 -1.05 -2.61
C ASP A 80 -6.14 -1.39 -3.80
N VAL A 81 -4.98 -1.95 -3.51
CA VAL A 81 -4.05 -2.48 -4.52
C VAL A 81 -4.19 -3.98 -4.51
N PHE A 82 -5.07 -4.50 -5.36
CA PHE A 82 -5.14 -5.94 -5.65
C PHE A 82 -3.97 -6.28 -6.55
N LEU A 83 -2.93 -6.91 -5.98
CA LEU A 83 -1.70 -7.20 -6.71
C LEU A 83 -1.89 -8.30 -7.76
N GLN A 84 -2.77 -9.28 -7.54
CA GLN A 84 -3.09 -10.34 -8.52
C GLN A 84 -1.89 -11.07 -9.15
N GLY A 85 -0.78 -11.15 -8.42
CA GLY A 85 0.50 -11.72 -8.85
C GLY A 85 1.47 -10.70 -9.48
N TYR A 86 1.03 -9.47 -9.70
CA TYR A 86 1.83 -8.35 -10.20
C TYR A 86 2.59 -7.64 -9.09
N ARG A 87 3.46 -6.75 -9.53
CA ARG A 87 4.34 -5.95 -8.68
C ARG A 87 3.94 -4.47 -8.70
N LEU A 88 3.91 -3.86 -7.51
CA LEU A 88 3.81 -2.42 -7.35
C LEU A 88 5.14 -1.86 -6.84
N ASP A 89 5.80 -1.01 -7.61
CA ASP A 89 7.02 -0.32 -7.20
C ASP A 89 6.73 1.13 -6.85
N LEU A 90 7.22 1.56 -5.68
CA LEU A 90 7.11 2.91 -5.14
C LEU A 90 8.51 3.55 -5.06
N PRO A 91 9.12 3.95 -6.21
CA PRO A 91 10.45 4.58 -6.23
C PRO A 91 10.46 6.07 -5.90
N ASP A 92 9.34 6.77 -6.04
CA ASP A 92 9.21 8.20 -5.69
C ASP A 92 8.34 8.37 -4.43
N SER A 93 7.79 9.56 -4.24
CA SER A 93 6.98 9.98 -3.11
C SER A 93 5.53 9.53 -3.25
N LEU A 94 5.10 8.67 -2.34
CA LEU A 94 3.69 8.39 -2.09
C LEU A 94 3.24 9.16 -0.84
N LEU A 95 2.14 9.90 -0.94
CA LEU A 95 1.51 10.57 0.18
C LEU A 95 0.14 9.92 0.42
N ASN A 96 -0.01 9.21 1.54
CA ASN A 96 -1.28 8.58 1.90
C ASN A 96 -1.94 9.33 3.06
N PHE A 97 -3.02 10.03 2.76
CA PHE A 97 -3.92 10.65 3.73
C PHE A 97 -5.19 9.81 3.97
N GLY A 98 -5.43 8.80 3.13
CA GLY A 98 -6.58 7.90 3.20
C GLY A 98 -6.22 6.52 3.73
N THR A 99 -6.68 5.47 3.05
CA THR A 99 -6.29 4.08 3.34
C THR A 99 -5.60 3.49 2.12
N LEU A 100 -4.42 2.90 2.32
CA LEU A 100 -3.72 2.07 1.36
C LEU A 100 -3.81 0.61 1.82
N ASN A 101 -4.57 -0.20 1.09
CA ASN A 101 -4.69 -1.62 1.34
C ASN A 101 -3.85 -2.38 0.32
N ILE A 102 -2.86 -3.14 0.76
CA ILE A 102 -2.14 -4.07 -0.10
C ILE A 102 -2.82 -5.43 0.02
N ARG A 103 -3.32 -5.96 -1.11
CA ARG A 103 -4.15 -7.17 -1.17
C ARG A 103 -3.66 -8.14 -2.22
N GLU A 104 -4.16 -9.37 -2.08
CA GLU A 104 -3.90 -10.49 -2.97
C GLU A 104 -2.43 -10.92 -3.00
N ALA A 105 -2.17 -12.09 -3.58
CA ALA A 105 -0.81 -12.56 -3.80
C ALA A 105 -0.10 -11.59 -4.76
N GLY A 106 1.17 -11.26 -4.47
CA GLY A 106 1.99 -10.32 -5.22
C GLY A 106 2.92 -9.56 -4.28
N THR A 107 3.67 -8.59 -4.81
CA THR A 107 4.61 -7.81 -4.00
C THR A 107 4.49 -6.30 -4.25
N ALA A 108 4.26 -5.53 -3.19
CA ALA A 108 4.47 -4.08 -3.18
C ALA A 108 5.87 -3.77 -2.63
N ARG A 109 6.61 -2.88 -3.28
CA ARG A 109 8.00 -2.57 -2.94
C ARG A 109 8.22 -1.07 -2.80
N LEU A 110 8.69 -0.65 -1.64
CA LEU A 110 9.07 0.72 -1.34
C LEU A 110 10.57 0.90 -1.54
N PHE A 111 10.95 1.79 -2.46
CA PHE A 111 12.33 2.23 -2.67
C PHE A 111 12.53 3.72 -2.37
N GLY A 112 11.45 4.51 -2.47
CA GLY A 112 11.46 5.95 -2.25
C GLY A 112 10.98 6.36 -0.85
N THR A 113 10.30 7.51 -0.80
CA THR A 113 9.71 8.05 0.42
C THR A 113 8.22 7.74 0.47
N PHE A 114 7.74 7.17 1.56
CA PHE A 114 6.33 7.01 1.84
C PHE A 114 5.93 7.88 3.04
N LEU A 115 5.14 8.92 2.79
CA LEU A 115 4.50 9.71 3.85
C LEU A 115 3.11 9.14 4.12
N ASN A 116 2.90 8.64 5.33
CA ASN A 116 1.62 8.07 5.73
C ASN A 116 1.00 8.90 6.86
N GLU A 117 -0.09 9.59 6.52
CA GLU A 117 -0.97 10.36 7.40
C GLU A 117 -2.31 9.64 7.65
N GLY A 118 -2.51 8.47 7.03
CA GLY A 118 -3.68 7.62 7.17
C GLY A 118 -3.30 6.16 7.47
N LEU A 119 -3.99 5.18 6.90
CA LEU A 119 -3.74 3.76 7.17
C LEU A 119 -2.97 3.09 6.02
N LEU A 120 -1.86 2.41 6.32
CA LEU A 120 -1.31 1.33 5.50
C LEU A 120 -1.74 -0.01 6.10
N LEU A 121 -2.48 -0.81 5.34
CA LEU A 121 -2.91 -2.16 5.74
C LEU A 121 -2.38 -3.21 4.76
N ILE A 122 -1.47 -4.06 5.23
CA ILE A 122 -0.94 -5.20 4.48
C ILE A 122 -1.83 -6.40 4.82
N HIS A 123 -2.58 -6.94 3.85
CA HIS A 123 -3.49 -8.05 4.12
C HIS A 123 -2.75 -9.40 4.27
N PRO A 124 -3.37 -10.42 4.92
CA PRO A 124 -2.75 -11.72 5.19
C PRO A 124 -2.08 -12.46 4.02
N CYS A 125 -2.48 -12.13 2.79
CA CYS A 125 -1.98 -12.78 1.59
C CYS A 125 -1.07 -11.89 0.72
N ALA A 126 -0.72 -10.71 1.22
CA ALA A 126 0.11 -9.75 0.50
C ALA A 126 1.55 -9.74 1.05
N THR A 127 2.49 -9.42 0.16
CA THR A 127 3.87 -9.11 0.54
C THR A 127 4.14 -7.62 0.35
N PHE A 128 4.71 -6.99 1.36
CA PHE A 128 5.28 -5.64 1.28
C PHE A 128 6.78 -5.71 1.56
N GLU A 129 7.59 -5.03 0.76
CA GLU A 129 9.04 -4.95 0.93
C GLU A 129 9.47 -3.48 1.01
N ALA A 130 9.91 -3.05 2.18
CA ALA A 130 10.61 -1.78 2.35
C ALA A 130 12.11 -2.02 2.16
N HIS A 131 12.67 -1.49 1.07
CA HIS A 131 14.05 -1.72 0.66
C HIS A 131 15.04 -0.76 1.34
N ASP A 132 16.31 -1.12 1.30
CA ASP A 132 17.41 -0.29 1.79
C ASP A 132 17.38 1.11 1.17
N GLY A 133 17.56 2.14 2.00
CA GLY A 133 17.47 3.56 1.64
C GLY A 133 16.05 4.11 1.51
N SER A 134 15.01 3.30 1.68
CA SER A 134 13.63 3.81 1.73
C SER A 134 13.38 4.60 3.01
N THR A 135 12.46 5.57 2.93
CA THR A 135 12.08 6.39 4.08
C THR A 135 10.57 6.33 4.28
N TYR A 136 10.13 5.97 5.47
CA TYR A 136 8.77 5.97 5.93
C TYR A 136 8.58 7.10 6.94
N LEU A 137 7.73 8.05 6.59
CA LEU A 137 7.38 9.17 7.44
C LEU A 137 5.96 8.97 7.95
N GLU A 138 5.82 8.69 9.23
CA GLU A 138 4.52 8.58 9.87
C GLU A 138 4.08 9.93 10.43
N GLY A 139 2.94 10.40 9.95
CA GLY A 139 2.31 11.59 10.49
C GLY A 139 1.38 11.28 11.68
N PRO A 140 0.79 12.29 12.33
CA PRO A 140 -0.02 12.11 13.54
C PRO A 140 -1.27 11.22 13.36
N GLY A 141 -1.77 11.09 12.12
CA GLY A 141 -2.88 10.20 11.77
C GLY A 141 -2.45 8.89 11.12
N GLY A 142 -1.14 8.73 10.90
CA GLY A 142 -0.55 7.56 10.27
C GLY A 142 -0.67 6.32 11.14
N SER A 143 -0.95 5.18 10.50
CA SER A 143 -0.82 3.88 11.12
C SER A 143 -0.42 2.80 10.11
N VAL A 144 0.36 1.82 10.56
CA VAL A 144 0.71 0.62 9.80
C VAL A 144 0.18 -0.63 10.50
N ILE A 145 -0.65 -1.38 9.80
CA ILE A 145 -1.15 -2.69 10.25
C ILE A 145 -0.64 -3.75 9.29
N ASN A 146 0.15 -4.69 9.81
CA ASN A 146 0.64 -5.82 9.03
C ASN A 146 -0.13 -7.11 9.36
N GLY A 147 -0.91 -7.59 8.42
CA GLY A 147 -1.52 -8.92 8.45
C GLY A 147 -0.78 -9.96 7.62
N GLY A 148 0.06 -9.56 6.65
CA GLY A 148 0.72 -10.43 5.67
C GLY A 148 2.21 -10.64 5.92
N ILE A 149 3.02 -10.59 4.85
CA ILE A 149 4.49 -10.62 4.95
C ILE A 149 5.03 -9.22 4.74
N LEU A 150 5.75 -8.71 5.73
CA LEU A 150 6.50 -7.47 5.65
C LEU A 150 7.99 -7.76 5.67
N TYR A 151 8.73 -7.28 4.68
CA TYR A 151 10.18 -7.19 4.72
C TYR A 151 10.59 -5.74 5.03
N VAL A 152 11.38 -5.55 6.08
CA VAL A 152 12.06 -4.28 6.38
C VAL A 152 13.56 -4.54 6.21
N LEU A 153 14.09 -4.10 5.07
CA LEU A 153 15.43 -4.47 4.61
C LEU A 153 16.42 -3.32 4.85
N GLY A 154 17.64 -3.69 5.21
CA GLY A 154 18.74 -2.74 5.33
C GLY A 154 18.45 -1.68 6.40
N ASP A 155 18.56 -0.40 6.02
CA ASP A 155 18.33 0.75 6.90
C ASP A 155 16.92 1.37 6.82
N SER A 156 15.95 0.70 6.18
CA SER A 156 14.56 1.15 6.12
C SER A 156 13.98 1.38 7.53
N ASP A 157 13.30 2.50 7.72
CA ASP A 157 12.72 2.97 8.99
C ASP A 157 11.22 2.65 9.14
N LEU A 158 10.64 1.85 8.24
CA LEU A 158 9.26 1.40 8.36
C LEU A 158 9.06 0.57 9.63
N SER A 159 8.12 1.01 10.47
CA SER A 159 7.70 0.30 11.68
C SER A 159 6.20 0.04 11.67
N MET A 160 5.77 -0.99 12.40
CA MET A 160 4.36 -1.41 12.47
C MET A 160 3.76 -0.99 13.81
N ASP A 161 2.49 -0.56 13.82
CA ASP A 161 1.76 -0.33 15.07
C ASP A 161 1.12 -1.60 15.62
N SER A 162 0.59 -2.43 14.72
CA SER A 162 -0.16 -3.64 15.09
C SER A 162 -0.26 -4.63 13.94
N GLY A 163 -0.90 -5.76 14.22
CA GLY A 163 -1.18 -6.81 13.26
C GLY A 163 -0.59 -8.16 13.66
N ALA A 164 -1.02 -9.21 12.98
CA ALA A 164 -0.61 -10.59 13.23
C ALA A 164 0.28 -11.15 12.11
N GLY A 165 0.61 -10.32 11.13
CA GLY A 165 1.50 -10.64 10.04
C GLY A 165 2.95 -10.81 10.51
N ILE A 166 3.75 -11.38 9.62
CA ILE A 166 5.16 -11.61 9.86
C ILE A 166 5.99 -10.42 9.38
N GLN A 167 7.00 -10.05 10.16
CA GLN A 167 8.07 -9.14 9.75
C GLN A 167 9.40 -9.87 9.62
N LEU A 168 10.11 -9.63 8.52
CA LEU A 168 11.42 -10.17 8.19
C LEU A 168 12.40 -9.08 7.78
N SER A 169 13.68 -9.37 7.88
CA SER A 169 14.76 -8.44 7.49
C SER A 169 15.68 -8.99 6.40
N ASP A 170 15.39 -10.18 5.87
CA ASP A 170 16.20 -10.84 4.84
C ASP A 170 15.30 -11.51 3.79
N LEU A 171 15.44 -11.14 2.51
CA LEU A 171 14.72 -11.76 1.40
C LEU A 171 15.16 -13.20 1.14
N ALA A 172 16.34 -13.58 1.61
CA ALA A 172 16.90 -14.93 1.55
C ALA A 172 16.54 -15.77 2.79
N GLU A 173 15.59 -15.31 3.63
CA GLU A 173 15.11 -16.08 4.78
C GLU A 173 14.70 -17.50 4.35
N HIS A 174 15.11 -18.48 5.16
CA HIS A 174 14.86 -19.89 4.90
C HIS A 174 14.25 -20.60 6.12
N PRO A 175 13.09 -21.25 5.97
CA PRO A 175 12.29 -21.37 4.75
C PRO A 175 11.60 -20.04 4.36
N LYS A 176 11.57 -19.77 3.05
CA LYS A 176 11.00 -18.53 2.51
C LYS A 176 9.49 -18.54 2.69
N PRO A 177 8.90 -17.53 3.35
CA PRO A 177 7.45 -17.47 3.47
C PRO A 177 6.82 -17.22 2.10
N THR A 178 5.65 -17.81 1.86
CA THR A 178 4.91 -17.61 0.61
C THR A 178 3.55 -17.02 0.89
N ALA A 179 3.31 -15.79 0.41
CA ALA A 179 1.98 -15.19 0.47
C ALA A 179 1.02 -15.99 -0.41
N ARG A 180 -0.06 -16.50 0.17
CA ARG A 180 -1.10 -17.26 -0.55
C ARG A 180 -2.46 -16.77 -0.11
N CYS A 181 -3.30 -16.47 -1.09
CA CYS A 181 -4.73 -16.30 -0.88
C CYS A 181 -5.36 -17.68 -0.90
N ARG A 182 -6.18 -18.00 0.10
CA ARG A 182 -7.08 -19.15 0.01
C ARG A 182 -8.46 -18.63 -0.36
N ASP A 183 -9.10 -19.29 -1.32
CA ASP A 183 -10.49 -19.00 -1.67
C ASP A 183 -11.39 -19.15 -0.45
N THR A 184 -12.57 -18.53 -0.50
CA THR A 184 -13.59 -18.63 0.53
C THR A 184 -13.78 -20.09 0.95
N LEU A 185 -13.53 -20.39 2.22
CA LEU A 185 -13.79 -21.70 2.79
C LEU A 185 -15.29 -22.00 2.71
N PHE A 186 -15.70 -22.83 1.74
CA PHE A 186 -17.07 -23.30 1.66
C PHE A 186 -17.25 -24.48 2.61
N LEU A 187 -17.96 -24.23 3.71
CA LEU A 187 -18.45 -25.29 4.60
C LEU A 187 -19.86 -25.68 4.14
N PRO A 188 -20.05 -26.75 3.34
CA PRO A 188 -21.38 -27.21 3.00
C PRO A 188 -22.15 -27.56 4.28
N LEU A 189 -23.44 -27.20 4.33
CA LEU A 189 -24.33 -27.67 5.39
C LEU A 189 -24.35 -29.20 5.39
N LEU A 190 -23.80 -29.79 6.45
CA LEU A 190 -23.75 -31.24 6.60
C LEU A 190 -25.11 -31.78 7.08
N GLN A 191 -25.45 -32.99 6.63
CA GLN A 191 -26.61 -33.72 7.16
C GLN A 191 -26.45 -33.96 8.68
N PRO A 192 -27.55 -34.08 9.44
CA PRO A 192 -27.49 -34.34 10.88
C PRO A 192 -26.61 -35.56 11.19
N GLY A 193 -25.59 -35.36 12.02
CA GLY A 193 -24.65 -36.41 12.44
C GLY A 193 -23.31 -36.44 11.70
N ASN A 194 -23.11 -35.61 10.67
CA ASN A 194 -21.80 -35.40 10.05
C ASN A 194 -21.09 -34.19 10.67
N PHE A 195 -19.80 -34.34 10.98
CA PHE A 195 -18.92 -33.27 11.44
C PHE A 195 -17.88 -32.99 10.36
N GLN A 196 -17.67 -31.70 10.03
CA GLN A 196 -16.51 -31.28 9.25
C GLN A 196 -15.43 -30.87 10.24
N ALA A 197 -14.26 -31.50 10.16
CA ALA A 197 -13.09 -31.02 10.87
C ALA A 197 -12.48 -29.89 10.03
N LEU A 198 -12.38 -28.69 10.60
CA LEU A 198 -11.51 -27.65 10.07
C LEU A 198 -10.07 -28.10 10.30
N THR A 199 -9.26 -28.10 9.25
CA THR A 199 -7.81 -28.25 9.37
C THR A 199 -7.15 -26.89 9.56
N LEU A 200 -5.87 -26.88 9.91
CA LEU A 200 -5.09 -25.62 9.93
C LEU A 200 -5.09 -24.96 8.55
N ASP A 201 -5.01 -25.78 7.49
CA ASP A 201 -5.09 -25.30 6.10
C ASP A 201 -6.43 -24.59 5.81
N ASP A 202 -7.53 -24.97 6.48
CA ASP A 202 -8.86 -24.33 6.41
C ASP A 202 -8.96 -22.96 7.07
N VAL A 203 -8.04 -22.64 7.96
CA VAL A 203 -8.00 -21.37 8.68
C VAL A 203 -6.85 -20.48 8.21
N ASP A 204 -5.83 -21.07 7.57
CA ASP A 204 -4.69 -20.37 7.02
C ASP A 204 -5.08 -19.60 5.74
N ALA A 205 -5.58 -18.38 5.97
CA ALA A 205 -5.89 -17.41 4.94
C ALA A 205 -4.69 -16.47 4.66
N GLY A 206 -3.45 -16.84 5.00
CA GLY A 206 -2.34 -15.94 4.76
C GLY A 206 -0.95 -16.40 5.19
N SER A 207 -0.06 -16.45 4.20
CA SER A 207 1.40 -16.51 4.32
C SER A 207 1.92 -17.74 5.06
N ASP A 208 2.15 -18.84 4.34
CA ASP A 208 2.81 -20.04 4.86
C ASP A 208 4.25 -19.69 5.24
N ALA A 209 4.44 -19.31 6.51
CA ALA A 209 5.72 -19.22 7.18
C ALA A 209 5.81 -20.45 8.08
N PRO A 210 6.69 -21.44 7.79
CA PRO A 210 6.77 -22.71 8.52
C PRO A 210 7.06 -22.63 10.04
N TYR A 211 7.09 -21.42 10.62
CA TYR A 211 7.36 -21.11 12.02
C TYR A 211 6.28 -20.26 12.71
N CYS A 212 5.23 -19.82 12.00
CA CYS A 212 4.10 -19.08 12.59
C CYS A 212 2.80 -19.84 12.36
N TYR A 213 2.49 -20.79 13.25
CA TYR A 213 1.23 -21.52 13.22
C TYR A 213 0.16 -20.76 13.99
N LEU A 214 -1.01 -20.58 13.40
CA LEU A 214 -2.24 -20.35 14.16
C LEU A 214 -2.45 -21.55 15.09
N THR A 215 -2.20 -21.38 16.40
CA THR A 215 -2.34 -22.48 17.38
C THR A 215 -3.80 -22.75 17.76
N GLY A 216 -4.73 -21.89 17.35
CA GLY A 216 -6.16 -22.09 17.48
C GLY A 216 -6.96 -20.79 17.33
N ARG A 217 -8.24 -20.92 16.97
CA ARG A 217 -9.26 -19.87 17.07
C ARG A 217 -10.49 -20.49 17.73
N GLU A 218 -10.94 -19.94 18.85
CA GLU A 218 -12.18 -20.40 19.47
C GLU A 218 -13.38 -19.92 18.65
N LEU A 219 -14.17 -20.88 18.16
CA LEU A 219 -15.46 -20.62 17.52
C LEU A 219 -16.56 -21.07 18.49
N SER A 220 -17.56 -20.23 18.72
CA SER A 220 -18.74 -20.54 19.53
C SER A 220 -20.03 -20.51 18.69
N GLN A 221 -21.09 -21.16 19.18
CA GLN A 221 -22.39 -21.25 18.50
C GLN A 221 -23.02 -19.88 18.20
N SER A 222 -22.73 -18.86 19.02
CA SER A 222 -23.25 -17.50 18.82
C SER A 222 -22.74 -16.84 17.54
N PHE A 223 -21.62 -17.30 16.96
CA PHE A 223 -21.08 -16.79 15.70
C PHE A 223 -21.81 -17.30 14.46
N PHE A 224 -22.58 -18.39 14.59
CA PHE A 224 -23.32 -19.00 13.47
C PHE A 224 -24.84 -18.76 13.55
N GLY A 225 -25.30 -17.98 14.53
CA GLY A 225 -26.72 -17.63 14.69
C GLY A 225 -27.64 -18.82 14.97
N CYS A 226 -27.10 -19.94 15.44
CA CYS A 226 -27.90 -21.06 15.92
C CYS A 226 -28.33 -20.77 17.36
N GLU A 227 -29.61 -20.45 17.56
CA GLU A 227 -30.30 -20.65 18.84
C GLU A 227 -30.52 -22.15 19.11
#